data_AF-A0A6A6SCR4-F1
#
_entry.id   AF-A0A6A6SCR4-F1
#
_cell.length_a   1.000
_cell.length_b   1.000
_cell.length_c   1.000
_cell.angle_alpha   90.00
_cell.angle_beta   90.00
_cell.angle_gamma   90.00
#
_symmetry.space_group_name_H-M   'P 1'
#
loop_
_entity.id
_entity.type
_entity.pdbx_description
1 polymer ?
#
loop_
_entity_poly.entity_id
_entity_poly.type
_entity_poly.pdbx_seq_one_letter_code
_entity_poly.pdbx_strand_id
1 'polypeptide(L)'
;NQPDVTTFTHEPTPLFPVALKGLEPGYRSCFDSIPIDLSRYHILCETYDFLNVDVLGGKPLREIYPGLKAGDKKWGTISEAQDEAFKFLYLLLLGELEDSNEVSRKVFEAVYFIVSRPCTFTWNTRQVVRMAHEERLVVSSKQRAVLDEWGEHGKVGEDPSDDYDFYSSFHLYMGSVDSKRFVRTWH
;
A
#
# COMPACT_ATOMS: atom_id res chain seq x y z
N ASN A 1 -25.04 -22.47 46.16
CA ASN A 1 -24.82 -21.30 45.29
C ASN A 1 -23.48 -21.47 44.59
N GLN A 2 -23.52 -21.96 43.35
CA GLN A 2 -22.36 -22.07 42.47
C GLN A 2 -22.33 -20.80 41.60
N PRO A 3 -21.21 -20.08 41.48
CA PRO A 3 -21.16 -18.86 40.70
C PRO A 3 -21.28 -19.22 39.22
N ASP A 4 -22.26 -18.62 38.55
CA ASP A 4 -22.41 -18.65 37.10
C ASP A 4 -21.18 -17.99 36.48
N VAL A 5 -20.31 -18.78 35.85
CA VAL A 5 -19.22 -18.27 35.03
C VAL A 5 -19.88 -17.77 33.75
N THR A 6 -20.14 -16.47 33.69
CA THR A 6 -20.55 -15.81 32.45
C THR A 6 -19.37 -15.87 31.47
N THR A 7 -19.35 -16.88 30.63
CA THR A 7 -18.41 -16.97 29.51
C THR A 7 -18.76 -15.83 28.55
N PHE A 8 -17.98 -14.75 28.59
CA PHE A 8 -18.08 -13.69 27.60
C PHE A 8 -17.62 -14.25 26.24
N THR A 9 -18.58 -14.70 25.43
CA THR A 9 -18.33 -15.10 24.05
C THR A 9 -18.24 -13.84 23.20
N HIS A 10 -17.02 -13.34 22.97
CA HIS A 10 -16.79 -12.31 21.96
C HIS A 10 -16.94 -12.95 20.57
N GLU A 11 -17.47 -12.23 19.60
CA GLU A 11 -17.47 -12.70 18.21
C GLU A 11 -16.03 -12.90 17.72
N PRO A 12 -15.75 -13.90 16.86
CA PRO A 12 -14.40 -14.10 16.36
C PRO A 12 -13.90 -12.84 15.67
N THR A 13 -12.73 -12.32 16.07
CA THR A 13 -12.10 -11.18 15.40
C THR A 13 -11.86 -11.54 13.93
N PRO A 14 -12.43 -10.79 12.97
CA PRO A 14 -12.27 -11.06 11.55
C PRO A 14 -10.79 -11.12 11.15
N LEU A 15 -10.43 -12.02 10.22
CA LEU A 15 -9.07 -12.15 9.68
C LEU A 15 -7.92 -12.26 10.71
N PHE A 16 -8.19 -12.53 11.99
CA PHE A 16 -7.16 -12.65 13.03
C PHE A 16 -6.01 -13.62 12.66
N PRO A 17 -6.26 -14.80 12.04
CA PRO A 17 -5.16 -15.67 11.60
C PRO A 17 -4.25 -15.03 10.55
N VAL A 18 -4.80 -14.14 9.70
CA VAL A 18 -4.01 -13.39 8.73
C VAL A 18 -3.25 -12.25 9.40
N ALA A 19 -3.88 -11.58 10.37
CA ALA A 19 -3.22 -10.54 11.15
C ALA A 19 -1.99 -11.09 11.91
N LEU A 20 -2.11 -12.28 12.51
CA LEU A 20 -1.01 -12.96 13.18
C LEU A 20 0.14 -13.30 12.22
N LYS A 21 -0.17 -13.74 11.00
CA LYS A 21 0.84 -13.94 9.94
C LYS A 21 1.55 -12.65 9.53
N GLY A 22 0.93 -11.48 9.64
CA GLY A 22 1.67 -10.24 9.38
C GLY A 22 2.68 -9.91 10.49
N LEU A 23 2.42 -10.36 11.72
CA LEU A 23 3.29 -10.08 12.88
C LEU A 23 4.48 -11.03 12.98
N GLU A 24 4.31 -12.30 12.64
CA GLU A 24 5.35 -13.32 12.84
C GLU A 24 6.37 -13.38 11.67
N PRO A 25 6.00 -13.81 10.44
CA PRO A 25 6.92 -13.81 9.29
C PRO A 25 7.09 -12.45 8.61
N GLY A 26 6.19 -11.49 8.87
CA GLY A 26 6.19 -10.13 8.30
C GLY A 26 4.94 -9.80 7.48
N TYR A 27 4.60 -8.52 7.42
CA TYR A 27 3.35 -8.02 6.82
C TYR A 27 3.18 -8.35 5.33
N ARG A 28 4.28 -8.58 4.59
CA ARG A 28 4.24 -9.04 3.20
C ARG A 28 3.40 -10.30 3.01
N SER A 29 3.40 -11.20 4.00
CA SER A 29 2.63 -12.46 3.97
C SER A 29 1.11 -12.24 3.95
N CYS A 30 0.63 -11.04 4.29
CA CYS A 30 -0.78 -10.70 4.15
C CYS A 30 -1.19 -10.64 2.67
N PHE A 31 -0.31 -10.21 1.76
CA PHE A 31 -0.60 -10.14 0.32
C PHE A 31 -0.77 -11.52 -0.33
N ASP A 32 -0.12 -12.53 0.23
CA ASP A 32 -0.25 -13.93 -0.21
C ASP A 32 -1.46 -14.62 0.43
N SER A 33 -1.93 -14.11 1.57
CA SER A 33 -3.02 -14.71 2.34
C SER A 33 -4.40 -14.17 1.95
N ILE A 34 -4.48 -13.01 1.30
CA ILE A 34 -5.72 -12.36 0.92
C ILE A 34 -5.75 -12.18 -0.60
N PRO A 35 -6.86 -12.56 -1.28
CA PRO A 35 -7.01 -12.29 -2.71
C PRO A 35 -7.02 -10.78 -2.98
N ILE A 36 -6.93 -10.38 -4.24
CA ILE A 36 -7.01 -8.97 -4.66
C ILE A 36 -8.44 -8.46 -4.44
N ASP A 37 -8.77 -8.08 -3.21
CA ASP A 37 -10.08 -7.65 -2.73
C ASP A 37 -9.89 -6.59 -1.65
N LEU A 38 -10.07 -5.33 -2.04
CA LEU A 38 -9.78 -4.18 -1.18
C LEU A 38 -10.61 -4.19 0.12
N SER A 39 -11.84 -4.72 0.08
CA SER A 39 -12.71 -4.80 1.26
C SER A 39 -12.12 -5.69 2.37
N ARG A 40 -11.42 -6.77 1.99
CA ARG A 40 -10.72 -7.64 2.95
C ARG A 40 -9.49 -6.98 3.54
N TYR A 41 -8.80 -6.13 2.78
CA TYR A 41 -7.66 -5.37 3.31
C TYR A 41 -8.13 -4.27 4.26
N HIS A 42 -9.29 -3.64 4.03
CA HIS A 42 -9.93 -2.77 5.02
C HIS A 42 -10.18 -3.52 6.32
N ILE A 43 -10.86 -4.68 6.27
CA ILE A 43 -11.12 -5.50 7.46
C ILE A 43 -9.82 -5.91 8.18
N LEU A 44 -8.76 -6.25 7.43
CA LEU A 44 -7.47 -6.58 8.02
C LEU A 44 -6.84 -5.36 8.73
N CYS A 45 -6.89 -4.18 8.12
CA CYS A 45 -6.35 -2.97 8.74
C CYS A 45 -7.16 -2.58 9.99
N GLU A 46 -8.50 -2.64 9.93
CA GLU A 46 -9.39 -2.42 11.08
C GLU A 46 -9.11 -3.44 12.20
N THR A 47 -8.78 -4.68 11.83
CA THR A 47 -8.39 -5.70 12.79
C THR A 47 -7.08 -5.32 13.50
N TYR A 48 -6.08 -4.83 12.78
CA TYR A 48 -4.84 -4.35 13.41
C TYR A 48 -5.09 -3.15 14.33
N ASP A 49 -5.92 -2.20 13.90
CA ASP A 49 -6.31 -1.03 14.70
C ASP A 49 -7.05 -1.44 15.98
N PHE A 50 -8.04 -2.34 15.85
CA PHE A 50 -8.77 -2.91 16.99
C PHE A 50 -7.85 -3.62 17.99
N LEU A 51 -6.85 -4.34 17.49
CA LEU A 51 -5.84 -5.02 18.32
C LEU A 51 -4.76 -4.07 18.86
N ASN A 52 -4.82 -2.77 18.55
CA ASN A 52 -3.82 -1.75 18.89
C ASN A 52 -2.40 -2.13 18.43
N VAL A 53 -2.29 -2.73 17.26
CA VAL A 53 -1.01 -3.06 16.64
C VAL A 53 -0.46 -1.80 15.95
N ASP A 54 0.74 -1.39 16.34
CA ASP A 54 1.48 -0.34 15.65
C ASP A 54 2.08 -0.88 14.33
N VAL A 55 1.24 -0.97 13.30
CA VAL A 55 1.65 -1.46 11.96
C VAL A 55 2.74 -0.56 11.37
N LEU A 56 2.62 0.75 11.56
CA LEU A 56 3.55 1.73 11.02
C LEU A 56 4.90 1.73 11.76
N GLY A 57 4.96 1.19 12.97
CA GLY A 57 6.13 1.28 13.85
C GLY A 57 6.44 2.74 14.21
N GLY A 58 5.41 3.57 14.36
CA GLY A 58 5.52 5.02 14.58
C GLY A 58 6.03 5.82 13.37
N LYS A 59 6.20 5.21 12.19
CA LYS A 59 6.76 5.90 11.02
C LYS A 59 5.68 6.69 10.25
N PRO A 60 5.89 7.98 9.99
CA PRO A 60 5.05 8.74 9.06
C PRO A 60 5.35 8.40 7.59
N LEU A 61 4.49 8.83 6.66
CA LEU A 61 4.63 8.64 5.20
C LEU A 61 6.06 8.94 4.68
N ARG A 62 6.66 10.03 5.15
CA ARG A 62 8.01 10.48 4.74
C ARG A 62 9.11 9.47 5.06
N GLU A 63 8.90 8.59 6.04
CA GLU A 63 9.84 7.57 6.50
C GLU A 63 9.53 6.19 5.91
N ILE A 64 8.28 5.96 5.48
CA ILE A 64 7.86 4.76 4.75
C ILE A 64 8.45 4.75 3.33
N TYR A 65 8.41 5.87 2.60
CA TYR A 65 8.87 5.93 1.21
C TYR A 65 10.35 5.53 1.00
N PRO A 66 11.32 5.98 1.83
CA PRO A 66 12.69 5.46 1.79
C PRO A 66 12.80 3.95 2.03
N GLY A 67 11.89 3.38 2.82
CA GLY A 67 11.79 1.95 3.11
C GLY A 67 11.34 1.13 1.90
N LEU A 68 10.41 1.65 1.10
CA LEU A 68 10.03 1.04 -0.19
C LEU A 68 11.24 0.93 -1.13
N LYS A 69 12.14 1.92 -1.10
CA LYS A 69 13.38 1.95 -1.89
C LYS A 69 14.51 1.11 -1.29
N ALA A 70 14.33 0.47 -0.14
CA ALA A 70 15.39 -0.33 0.47
C ALA A 70 15.78 -1.53 -0.42
N GLY A 71 14.82 -2.09 -1.16
CA GLY A 71 15.05 -3.17 -2.13
C GLY A 71 15.99 -2.80 -3.30
N ASP A 72 16.20 -1.50 -3.57
CA ASP A 72 17.12 -1.02 -4.60
C ASP A 72 18.56 -0.85 -4.10
N LYS A 73 18.79 -0.95 -2.79
CA LYS A 73 20.11 -0.69 -2.18
C LYS A 73 20.87 -2.00 -1.99
N LYS A 74 22.19 -1.92 -2.08
CA LYS A 74 23.19 -2.99 -1.85
C LYS A 74 23.05 -3.75 -0.50
N TRP A 75 22.20 -3.28 0.43
CA TRP A 75 22.05 -3.81 1.79
C TRP A 75 20.60 -3.99 2.26
N GLY A 76 19.58 -3.66 1.45
CA GLY A 76 18.17 -3.86 1.82
C GLY A 76 17.59 -5.10 1.16
N THR A 77 16.63 -5.76 1.80
CA THR A 77 16.01 -6.98 1.26
C THR A 77 14.69 -6.69 0.56
N ILE A 78 14.35 -7.50 -0.44
CA ILE A 78 13.02 -7.48 -1.09
C ILE A 78 11.91 -7.63 -0.03
N SER A 79 12.12 -8.49 0.97
CA SER A 79 11.19 -8.71 2.08
C SER A 79 10.88 -7.42 2.86
N GLU A 80 11.90 -6.63 3.19
CA GLU A 80 11.71 -5.36 3.91
C GLU A 80 10.93 -4.34 3.06
N ALA A 81 11.24 -4.25 1.76
CA ALA A 81 10.50 -3.38 0.84
C ALA A 81 9.01 -3.78 0.76
N GLN A 82 8.73 -5.09 0.72
CA GLN A 82 7.37 -5.62 0.71
C GLN A 82 6.63 -5.38 2.04
N ASP A 83 7.31 -5.49 3.18
CA ASP A 83 6.74 -5.15 4.48
C ASP A 83 6.41 -3.64 4.56
N GLU A 84 7.29 -2.78 4.06
CA GLU A 84 7.02 -1.34 3.96
C GLU A 84 5.89 -1.02 2.96
N ALA A 85 5.69 -1.83 1.91
CA ALA A 85 4.53 -1.71 1.03
C ALA A 85 3.20 -2.01 1.75
N PHE A 86 3.20 -2.96 2.69
CA PHE A 86 2.01 -3.18 3.53
C PHE A 86 1.75 -2.01 4.48
N LYS A 87 2.79 -1.45 5.11
CA LYS A 87 2.63 -0.25 5.96
C LYS A 87 2.10 0.93 5.16
N PHE A 88 2.57 1.09 3.93
CA PHE A 88 2.05 2.08 3.00
C PHE A 88 0.58 1.85 2.67
N LEU A 89 0.17 0.60 2.41
CA LEU A 89 -1.23 0.23 2.23
C LEU A 89 -2.08 0.58 3.47
N TYR A 90 -1.60 0.23 4.66
CA TYR A 90 -2.28 0.56 5.92
C TYR A 90 -2.52 2.07 6.03
N LEU A 91 -1.52 2.88 5.70
CA LEU A 91 -1.64 4.34 5.70
C LEU A 91 -2.65 4.84 4.66
N LEU A 92 -2.75 4.21 3.47
CA LEU A 92 -3.75 4.58 2.47
C LEU A 92 -5.18 4.30 2.95
N LEU A 93 -5.40 3.17 3.61
CA LEU A 93 -6.75 2.73 4.01
C LEU A 93 -7.22 3.40 5.30
N LEU A 94 -6.38 3.44 6.34
CA LEU A 94 -6.74 3.94 7.67
C LEU A 94 -5.94 5.15 8.14
N GLY A 95 -4.86 5.50 7.45
CA GLY A 95 -4.00 6.60 7.86
C GLY A 95 -4.63 7.98 7.67
N GLU A 96 -4.27 8.89 8.57
CA GLU A 96 -4.50 10.31 8.40
C GLU A 96 -3.52 10.87 7.38
N LEU A 97 -4.04 11.28 6.22
CA LEU A 97 -3.29 11.95 5.17
C LEU A 97 -3.78 13.40 5.09
N GLU A 98 -2.86 14.34 5.13
CA GLU A 98 -3.16 15.75 4.88
C GLU A 98 -3.72 15.91 3.46
N ASP A 99 -4.81 16.67 3.32
CA ASP A 99 -5.37 17.04 2.02
C ASP A 99 -4.53 18.14 1.37
N SER A 100 -3.30 17.78 0.98
CA SER A 100 -2.36 18.65 0.31
C SER A 100 -1.87 18.05 -1.00
N ASN A 101 -1.68 18.91 -2.00
CA ASN A 101 -1.10 18.51 -3.29
C ASN A 101 0.28 17.86 -3.13
N GLU A 102 1.03 18.25 -2.10
CA GLU A 102 2.34 17.65 -1.81
C GLU A 102 2.21 16.20 -1.33
N VAL A 103 1.29 15.92 -0.40
CA VAL A 103 1.03 14.56 0.07
C VAL A 103 0.47 13.70 -1.05
N SER A 104 -0.49 14.20 -1.83
CA SER A 104 -1.02 13.49 -3.00
C SER A 104 0.09 13.13 -4.00
N ARG A 105 1.01 14.05 -4.30
CA ARG A 105 2.15 13.77 -5.18
C ARG A 105 3.08 12.69 -4.60
N LYS A 106 3.42 12.75 -3.31
CA LYS A 106 4.28 11.75 -2.65
C LYS A 106 3.63 10.38 -2.61
N VAL A 107 2.33 10.32 -2.34
CA VAL A 107 1.55 9.08 -2.39
C VAL A 107 1.58 8.51 -3.82
N PHE A 108 1.35 9.34 -4.83
CA PHE A 108 1.44 8.89 -6.22
C PHE A 108 2.84 8.38 -6.58
N GLU A 109 3.91 9.06 -6.14
CA GLU A 109 5.30 8.61 -6.34
C GLU A 109 5.57 7.23 -5.71
N ALA A 110 5.01 6.98 -4.52
CA ALA A 110 5.10 5.70 -3.83
C ALA A 110 4.33 4.59 -4.56
N VAL A 111 3.10 4.88 -4.98
CA VAL A 111 2.27 3.94 -5.76
C VAL A 111 2.94 3.61 -7.09
N TYR A 112 3.40 4.62 -7.82
CA TYR A 112 4.11 4.44 -9.08
C TYR A 112 5.34 3.54 -8.90
N PHE A 113 6.15 3.79 -7.86
CA PHE A 113 7.33 2.98 -7.54
C PHE A 113 6.99 1.51 -7.29
N ILE A 114 5.91 1.24 -6.55
CA ILE A 114 5.46 -0.12 -6.28
C ILE A 114 4.98 -0.80 -7.57
N VAL A 115 4.12 -0.12 -8.34
CA VAL A 115 3.49 -0.72 -9.53
C VAL A 115 4.49 -0.97 -10.66
N SER A 116 5.53 -0.14 -10.80
CA SER A 116 6.55 -0.26 -11.85
C SER A 116 7.64 -1.30 -11.58
N ARG A 117 7.62 -2.00 -10.43
CA ARG A 117 8.69 -2.94 -10.02
C ARG A 117 8.17 -4.36 -9.77
N PRO A 118 7.90 -5.15 -10.83
CA PRO A 118 7.38 -6.51 -10.68
C PRO A 118 8.37 -7.49 -10.02
N CYS A 119 9.68 -7.22 -10.08
CA CYS A 119 10.71 -8.07 -9.47
C CYS A 119 10.77 -7.89 -7.94
N THR A 120 10.34 -6.73 -7.43
CA THR A 120 10.27 -6.43 -5.99
C THR A 120 8.87 -6.68 -5.43
N PHE A 121 7.82 -6.27 -6.14
CA PHE A 121 6.44 -6.31 -5.66
C PHE A 121 5.60 -7.27 -6.51
N THR A 122 4.97 -8.23 -5.82
CA THR A 122 4.12 -9.21 -6.48
C THR A 122 2.94 -8.55 -7.17
N TRP A 123 2.34 -9.25 -8.13
CA TRP A 123 1.11 -8.82 -8.79
C TRP A 123 0.03 -8.40 -7.78
N ASN A 124 -0.21 -9.20 -6.74
CA ASN A 124 -1.19 -8.89 -5.70
C ASN A 124 -0.89 -7.57 -4.99
N THR A 125 0.35 -7.39 -4.51
CA THR A 125 0.77 -6.15 -3.84
C THR A 125 0.54 -4.94 -4.72
N ARG A 126 0.96 -5.01 -5.99
CA ARG A 126 0.82 -3.91 -6.95
C ARG A 126 -0.64 -3.51 -7.19
N GLN A 127 -1.52 -4.50 -7.37
CA GLN A 127 -2.94 -4.24 -7.61
C GLN A 127 -3.63 -3.68 -6.37
N VAL A 128 -3.39 -4.24 -5.19
CA VAL A 128 -4.05 -3.80 -3.95
C VAL A 128 -3.64 -2.37 -3.58
N VAL A 129 -2.36 -2.05 -3.64
CA VAL A 129 -1.86 -0.69 -3.38
C VAL A 129 -2.44 0.31 -4.39
N ARG A 130 -2.53 -0.08 -5.67
CA ARG A 130 -3.15 0.76 -6.70
C ARG A 130 -4.63 1.02 -6.41
N MET A 131 -5.40 -0.02 -6.10
CA MET A 131 -6.83 0.13 -5.76
C MET A 131 -7.04 1.02 -4.53
N ALA A 132 -6.22 0.84 -3.49
CA ALA A 132 -6.27 1.68 -2.29
C ALA A 132 -6.01 3.16 -2.60
N HIS A 133 -5.04 3.44 -3.46
CA HIS A 133 -4.76 4.80 -3.92
C HIS A 133 -5.93 5.42 -4.69
N GLU A 134 -6.53 4.66 -5.61
CA GLU A 134 -7.66 5.13 -6.42
C GLU A 134 -8.95 5.31 -5.61
N GLU A 135 -9.13 4.56 -4.53
CA GLU A 135 -10.22 4.75 -3.57
C GLU A 135 -9.99 5.99 -2.69
N ARG A 136 -8.77 6.17 -2.18
CA ARG A 136 -8.44 7.20 -1.19
C ARG A 136 -8.25 8.59 -1.80
N LEU A 137 -7.68 8.69 -3.00
CA LEU A 137 -7.26 9.96 -3.59
C LEU A 137 -7.82 10.14 -5.00
N VAL A 138 -8.05 11.40 -5.37
CA VAL A 138 -8.46 11.75 -6.73
C VAL A 138 -7.28 11.58 -7.68
N VAL A 139 -7.34 10.55 -8.52
CA VAL A 139 -6.32 10.26 -9.54
C VAL A 139 -6.68 10.95 -10.85
N SER A 140 -5.75 11.75 -11.38
CA SER A 140 -5.91 12.37 -12.69
C SER A 140 -5.89 11.33 -13.82
N SER A 141 -6.52 11.62 -14.96
CA SER A 141 -6.50 10.72 -16.13
C SER A 141 -5.09 10.37 -16.58
N LYS A 142 -4.14 11.29 -16.44
CA LYS A 142 -2.74 11.09 -16.79
C LYS A 142 -2.05 10.13 -15.83
N GLN A 143 -2.22 10.32 -14.51
CA GLN A 143 -1.70 9.41 -13.51
C GLN A 143 -2.28 8.00 -13.67
N ARG A 144 -3.58 7.90 -13.96
CA ARG A 144 -4.24 6.61 -14.22
C ARG A 144 -3.64 5.91 -15.44
N ALA A 145 -3.46 6.61 -16.56
CA ALA A 145 -2.86 6.05 -17.77
C ALA A 145 -1.44 5.50 -17.53
N VAL A 146 -0.62 6.19 -16.73
CA VAL A 146 0.70 5.68 -16.33
C VAL A 146 0.58 4.40 -15.52
N LEU A 147 -0.32 4.36 -14.54
CA LEU A 147 -0.52 3.16 -13.71
C LEU A 147 -1.12 1.99 -14.50
N ASP A 148 -1.89 2.26 -15.56
CA ASP A 148 -2.43 1.26 -16.48
C ASP A 148 -1.33 0.58 -17.30
N GLU A 149 -0.40 1.36 -17.85
CA GLU A 149 0.76 0.84 -18.59
C GLU A 149 1.51 -0.22 -17.78
N TRP A 150 1.90 0.12 -16.54
CA TRP A 150 2.61 -0.81 -15.65
C TRP A 150 1.71 -1.90 -15.05
N GLY A 151 0.41 -1.67 -15.01
CA GLY A 151 -0.60 -2.62 -14.56
C GLY A 151 -0.72 -3.85 -15.46
N GLU A 152 -0.15 -3.84 -16.67
CA GLU A 152 -0.16 -5.00 -17.56
C GLU A 152 1.17 -5.78 -17.55
N HIS A 153 2.28 -5.09 -17.26
CA HIS A 153 3.61 -5.68 -17.14
C HIS A 153 3.71 -6.55 -15.86
N GLY A 154 3.71 -7.88 -16.04
CA GLY A 154 3.84 -8.86 -14.97
C GLY A 154 2.61 -9.75 -14.72
N LYS A 155 1.59 -9.72 -15.60
CA LYS A 155 0.65 -10.86 -15.75
C LYS A 155 1.29 -12.06 -16.45
N VAL A 156 2.29 -11.77 -17.28
CA VAL A 156 3.11 -12.73 -18.05
C VAL A 156 4.48 -12.72 -17.40
N GLY A 157 5.11 -13.88 -17.22
CA GLY A 157 6.41 -14.08 -16.53
C GLY A 157 7.62 -13.46 -17.23
N GLU A 158 7.47 -12.28 -17.80
CA GLU A 158 8.55 -11.44 -18.32
C GLU A 158 9.16 -10.69 -17.15
N ASP A 159 10.42 -11.00 -16.87
CA ASP A 159 11.29 -10.33 -15.91
C ASP A 159 11.84 -9.06 -16.60
N PRO A 160 11.29 -7.86 -16.33
CA PRO A 160 11.83 -6.64 -16.91
C PRO A 160 13.09 -6.29 -16.14
N SER A 161 14.23 -6.18 -16.84
CA SER A 161 15.49 -5.86 -16.19
C SER A 161 15.40 -4.56 -15.37
N ASP A 162 15.87 -4.62 -14.12
CA ASP A 162 15.88 -3.56 -13.09
C ASP A 162 16.62 -2.25 -13.46
N ASP A 163 17.03 -2.06 -14.72
CA ASP A 163 17.79 -0.91 -15.21
C ASP A 163 16.90 0.22 -15.78
N TYR A 164 15.62 0.24 -15.41
CA TYR A 164 14.72 1.33 -15.76
C TYR A 164 14.89 2.49 -14.77
N ASP A 165 15.44 3.60 -15.28
CA ASP A 165 15.66 4.82 -14.52
C ASP A 165 14.32 5.49 -14.15
N PHE A 166 13.79 5.10 -12.98
CA PHE A 166 12.54 5.56 -12.37
C PHE A 166 12.38 7.08 -12.46
N TYR A 167 13.45 7.83 -12.23
CA TYR A 167 13.44 9.29 -12.21
C TYR A 167 13.27 9.88 -13.62
N SER A 168 13.95 9.31 -14.62
CA SER A 168 13.85 9.75 -16.02
C SER A 168 12.45 9.51 -16.58
N SER A 169 11.88 8.32 -16.39
CA SER A 169 10.52 8.01 -16.86
C SER A 169 9.44 8.85 -16.13
N PHE A 170 9.56 8.97 -14.79
CA PHE A 170 8.61 9.76 -13.99
C PHE A 170 8.64 11.27 -14.34
N HIS A 171 9.83 11.88 -14.51
CA HIS A 171 9.93 13.31 -14.84
C HIS A 171 9.51 13.62 -16.27
N LEU A 172 9.84 12.76 -17.24
CA LEU A 172 9.35 12.89 -18.61
C LEU A 172 7.81 12.86 -18.67
N TYR A 173 7.18 12.02 -17.85
CA TYR A 173 5.74 11.92 -17.80
C TYR A 173 5.10 13.07 -16.98
N MET A 174 5.65 13.43 -15.83
CA MET A 174 5.05 14.44 -14.94
C MET A 174 5.36 15.89 -15.34
N GLY A 175 6.40 16.14 -16.14
CA GLY A 175 6.82 17.48 -16.60
C GLY A 175 5.82 18.25 -17.48
N SER A 176 4.63 17.70 -17.74
CA SER A 176 3.57 18.36 -18.55
C SER A 176 2.28 18.68 -17.77
N VAL A 177 2.26 18.52 -16.44
CA VAL A 177 1.04 18.79 -15.64
C VAL A 177 0.96 20.26 -15.24
N ASP A 178 0.17 21.02 -15.99
CA ASP A 178 -0.28 22.36 -15.59
C ASP A 178 -1.21 22.26 -14.37
N SER A 179 -0.84 23.01 -13.33
CA SER A 179 -1.57 23.12 -12.07
C SER A 179 -2.90 23.85 -12.28
N LYS A 180 -4.02 23.12 -12.44
CA LYS A 180 -5.37 23.72 -12.37
C LYS A 180 -6.40 22.86 -11.63
N ARG A 181 -6.72 23.38 -10.44
CA ARG A 181 -8.07 23.58 -9.86
C ARG A 181 -8.74 22.39 -9.15
N PHE A 182 -8.44 22.27 -7.86
CA PHE A 182 -9.32 21.69 -6.85
C PHE A 182 -10.38 22.73 -6.42
N VAL A 183 -11.66 22.41 -6.60
CA VAL A 183 -12.76 22.86 -5.71
C VAL A 183 -13.87 21.83 -5.82
N ARG A 184 -14.19 21.12 -4.74
CA ARG A 184 -15.60 20.80 -4.39
C ARG A 184 -15.78 20.76 -2.88
N THR A 185 -16.63 21.65 -2.42
CA THR A 185 -17.32 21.68 -1.13
C THR A 185 -18.32 20.52 -1.03
N TRP A 186 -18.38 19.85 0.12
CA TRP A 186 -19.47 18.95 0.47
C TRP A 186 -20.52 19.70 1.30
N HIS A 187 -21.79 19.51 0.96
CA HIS A 187 -22.97 19.87 1.76
C HIS A 187 -23.52 18.61 2.42
#